data_AF-E2B8Q9-F1
#
_entry.id   AF-E2B8Q9-F1
#
_cell.length_a   1.000
_cell.length_b   1.000
_cell.length_c   1.000
_cell.angle_alpha   90.00
_cell.angle_beta   90.00
_cell.angle_gamma   90.00
#
_symmetry.space_group_name_H-M   'P 1'
#
loop_
_entity.id
_entity.type
_entity.pdbx_description
1 polymer ?
#
loop_
_entity_poly.entity_id
_entity_poly.type
_entity_poly.pdbx_seq_one_letter_code
_entity_poly.pdbx_strand_id
1 'polypeptide(L)' 'LDKCYGTSAPPNSTIKYWFAEFRRNRTSTNDAPRSGRPNEAVTPENIQKISEIVLNDRKMKLSELANIIGI' A
#
# COMPACT_ATOMS: atom_id res chain seq x y z
N LEU A 1 -24.59 17.49 -1.85
CA LEU A 1 -24.04 16.14 -2.11
C LEU A 1 -25.08 15.08 -1.86
N ASP A 2 -25.78 15.12 -0.72
CA ASP A 2 -26.82 14.14 -0.35
C ASP A 2 -27.95 14.01 -1.38
N LYS A 3 -28.37 15.12 -2.01
CA LYS A 3 -29.36 15.08 -3.10
C LYS A 3 -28.91 14.27 -4.32
N CYS A 4 -27.61 14.24 -4.61
CA CYS A 4 -27.06 13.58 -5.80
C CYS A 4 -26.43 12.20 -5.50
N TYR A 5 -25.90 12.00 -4.30
CA TYR A 5 -25.13 10.80 -3.92
C TYR A 5 -25.71 10.04 -2.72
N GLY A 6 -26.74 10.58 -2.05
CA GLY A 6 -27.40 9.92 -0.92
C GLY A 6 -26.42 9.45 0.14
N THR A 7 -26.50 8.16 0.49
CA THR A 7 -25.62 7.50 1.48
C THR A 7 -24.18 7.31 1.02
N SER A 8 -23.90 7.47 -0.27
CA SER A 8 -22.53 7.44 -0.82
C SER A 8 -21.85 8.81 -0.77
N ALA A 9 -22.53 9.86 -0.29
CA ALA A 9 -21.94 11.17 -0.10
C ALA A 9 -20.83 11.10 0.98
N PRO A 10 -19.69 11.78 0.78
CA PRO A 10 -18.67 11.87 1.81
C PRO A 10 -19.21 12.66 3.03
N PRO A 11 -18.76 12.32 4.25
CA PRO A 11 -19.18 13.04 5.43
C PRO A 11 -18.70 14.50 5.39
N ASN A 12 -19.43 15.38 6.10
CA ASN A 12 -19.12 16.81 6.15
C ASN A 12 -17.68 17.12 6.61
N SER A 13 -17.08 16.26 7.43
CA SER A 13 -15.67 16.38 7.86
C SER A 13 -14.70 16.26 6.68
N THR A 14 -14.90 15.29 5.79
CA THR A 14 -14.08 15.09 4.58
C THR A 14 -14.18 16.28 3.63
N ILE A 15 -15.38 16.86 3.47
CA ILE A 15 -15.59 18.05 2.63
C ILE A 15 -14.82 19.25 3.19
N LYS A 16 -14.92 19.51 4.51
CA LYS A 16 -14.20 20.60 5.17
C LYS A 16 -12.69 20.45 5.07
N TYR A 17 -12.17 19.23 5.20
CA TYR A 17 -10.75 18.93 5.02
C TYR A 17 -10.26 19.29 3.62
N TRP A 18 -10.92 18.78 2.58
CA TRP A 18 -10.52 19.06 1.18
C TRP A 18 -10.65 20.54 0.82
N PHE A 19 -11.68 21.23 1.33
CA PHE A 19 -11.81 22.67 1.15
C PHE A 19 -10.60 23.44 1.72
N ALA A 20 -10.13 23.06 2.91
CA ALA A 20 -8.93 23.66 3.52
C ALA A 20 -7.65 23.34 2.75
N GLU A 21 -7.50 22.11 2.23
CA GLU A 21 -6.35 21.72 1.43
C GLU A 21 -6.29 22.47 0.09
N PHE A 22 -7.43 22.62 -0.59
CA PHE A 22 -7.51 23.42 -1.81
C PHE A 22 -7.21 24.89 -1.55
N ARG A 23 -7.66 25.44 -0.41
CA ARG A 23 -7.27 26.79 0.06
C ARG A 23 -5.77 26.93 0.33
N ARG A 24 -5.05 25.84 0.57
CA ARG A 24 -3.58 25.79 0.72
C ARG A 24 -2.86 25.54 -0.60
N ASN A 25 -3.54 25.69 -1.73
CA ASN A 25 -3.02 25.49 -3.09
C ASN A 25 -2.65 24.03 -3.41
N ARG A 26 -3.15 23.04 -2.65
CA ARG A 26 -3.12 21.65 -3.13
C ARG A 26 -4.03 21.56 -4.35
N THR A 27 -3.54 21.05 -5.47
CA THR A 27 -4.34 20.83 -6.69
C THR A 27 -4.57 19.34 -6.96
N SER A 28 -3.70 18.48 -6.43
CA SER A 28 -3.81 17.04 -6.58
C SER A 28 -4.91 16.46 -5.69
N THR A 29 -5.81 15.70 -6.31
CA THR A 29 -6.85 14.88 -5.66
C THR A 29 -6.35 13.48 -5.32
N ASN A 30 -5.16 13.09 -5.79
CA ASN A 30 -4.58 11.79 -5.47
C ASN A 30 -4.27 11.70 -3.98
N ASP A 31 -4.40 10.48 -3.46
CA ASP A 31 -3.96 10.15 -2.11
C ASP A 31 -2.45 10.35 -1.99
N ALA A 32 -2.03 10.83 -0.82
CA ALA A 32 -0.62 10.79 -0.45
C ALA A 32 -0.17 9.33 -0.30
N PRO A 33 1.15 9.05 -0.37
CA PRO A 33 1.68 7.74 0.00
C PRO A 33 1.10 7.31 1.34
N ARG A 34 0.41 6.17 1.34
CA ARG A 34 -0.19 5.62 2.56
C ARG A 34 0.91 4.93 3.35
N SER A 35 1.00 5.22 4.64
CA SER A 35 1.78 4.38 5.54
C SER A 35 1.10 3.01 5.61
N GLY A 36 1.81 1.99 5.13
CA GLY A 36 1.42 0.59 5.18
C GLY A 36 2.63 -0.25 5.54
N ARG A 37 2.50 -1.59 5.49
CA ARG A 37 3.68 -2.46 5.59
C ARG A 37 4.65 -2.06 4.48
N PRO A 38 5.91 -1.71 4.78
CA PRO A 38 6.88 -1.46 3.74
C PRO A 38 6.96 -2.67 2.82
N ASN A 39 6.98 -2.44 1.50
CA ASN A 39 7.29 -3.48 0.52
C ASN A 39 8.80 -3.84 0.53
N GLU A 40 9.49 -3.64 1.65
CA GLU A 40 10.89 -4.04 1.85
C GLU A 40 11.09 -5.55 1.66
N ALA A 41 10.03 -6.34 1.89
CA ALA A 41 10.00 -7.76 1.57
C ALA A 41 10.04 -8.03 0.04
N VAL A 42 9.41 -7.16 -0.75
CA VAL A 42 9.17 -7.34 -2.19
C VAL A 42 10.15 -6.49 -2.99
N THR A 43 11.44 -6.71 -2.76
CA THR A 43 12.50 -6.13 -3.58
C THR A 43 12.87 -7.08 -4.73
N PRO A 44 13.39 -6.57 -5.86
CA PRO A 44 13.89 -7.42 -6.95
C PRO A 44 14.92 -8.45 -6.47
N GLU A 45 15.78 -8.08 -5.52
CA GLU A 45 16.80 -8.95 -4.95
C GLU A 45 16.19 -10.10 -4.14
N ASN A 46 15.17 -9.81 -3.34
CA ASN A 46 14.47 -10.83 -2.55
C ASN A 46 13.69 -11.77 -3.46
N ILE A 47 13.04 -11.25 -4.52
CA ILE A 47 12.34 -12.06 -5.52
C ILE A 47 13.32 -13.03 -6.22
N GLN A 48 14.48 -12.53 -6.63
CA GLN A 48 15.49 -13.37 -7.28
C GLN A 48 16.01 -14.47 -6.34
N LYS A 49 16.37 -14.13 -5.11
CA LYS A 49 16.84 -15.10 -4.10
C LYS A 49 15.78 -16.17 -3.80
N ILE A 50 14.51 -15.77 -3.64
CA ILE A 50 13.40 -16.72 -3.44
C ILE A 50 13.31 -17.68 -4.63
N SER A 51 13.36 -17.13 -5.86
CA SER A 51 13.26 -17.93 -7.08
C SER A 51 14.37 -18.97 -7.16
N GLU A 52 15.61 -18.58 -6.85
CA GLU A 52 16.77 -19.49 -6.84
C GLU A 52 16.61 -20.60 -5.79
N ILE A 53 16.22 -20.26 -4.56
CA ILE A 53 16.04 -21.23 -3.48
C ILE A 53 14.92 -22.23 -3.81
N VAL A 54 13.78 -21.75 -4.32
CA VAL A 54 12.63 -22.61 -4.66
C VAL A 54 12.93 -23.54 -5.85
N LEU A 55 13.72 -23.08 -6.82
CA LEU A 55 14.17 -23.92 -7.94
C LEU A 55 15.14 -25.01 -7.47
N ASN A 56 15.99 -24.72 -6.50
CA ASN A 56 16.95 -25.67 -5.94
C ASN A 56 16.31 -26.68 -4.98
N ASP A 57 15.39 -26.25 -4.11
CA ASP A 57 14.64 -27.12 -3.20
C ASP A 57 13.17 -26.72 -3.11
N ARG A 58 12.35 -27.41 -3.89
CA ARG A 58 10.90 -27.20 -3.94
C ARG A 58 10.17 -27.65 -2.66
N LYS A 59 10.81 -28.40 -1.77
CA LYS A 59 10.19 -28.88 -0.52
C LYS A 59 10.45 -27.96 0.68
N MET A 60 11.24 -26.90 0.50
CA MET A 60 11.56 -25.96 1.57
C MET A 60 10.31 -25.28 2.13
N LYS A 61 10.24 -25.11 3.46
CA LYS A 61 9.10 -24.45 4.11
C LYS A 61 9.22 -22.94 3.97
N LEU A 62 8.07 -22.27 3.89
CA LEU A 62 8.01 -20.80 3.84
C LEU A 62 8.68 -20.12 5.05
N SER A 63 8.62 -20.74 6.24
CA SER A 63 9.30 -20.21 7.44
C SER A 63 10.83 -20.27 7.33
N GLU A 64 11.37 -21.31 6.70
CA GLU A 64 12.80 -21.46 6.48
C GLU A 64 13.28 -20.46 5.42
N LEU A 65 12.50 -20.31 4.35
CA LEU A 65 12.73 -19.31 3.30
C LEU A 65 12.72 -17.89 3.87
N ALA A 66 11.72 -17.54 4.70
CA ALA A 66 11.63 -16.25 5.37
C ALA A 66 12.84 -15.98 6.27
N ASN A 67 13.27 -16.98 7.06
CA ASN A 67 14.47 -16.88 7.88
C ASN A 67 15.76 -16.66 7.06
N ILE A 68 15.89 -17.30 5.90
CA ILE A 68 17.07 -17.14 5.02
C ILE A 68 17.15 -15.72 4.47
N ILE A 69 16.00 -15.12 4.15
CA ILE A 69 15.95 -13.80 3.51
C ILE A 69 15.87 -12.67 4.55
N GLY A 70 15.46 -12.99 5.78
CA GLY A 70 15.32 -12.02 6.87
C GLY A 70 14.06 -11.17 6.76
N ILE A 71 12.94 -11.80 6.35
CA ILE A 71 11.61 -11.16 6.14
C ILE A 71 10.57 -11.71 7.11
#